data_AF-A0A937FEJ1-F1
#
_entry.id   AF-A0A937FEJ1-F1
#
_cell.length_a   1.000
_cell.length_b   1.000
_cell.length_c   1.000
_cell.angle_alpha   90.00
_cell.angle_beta   90.00
_cell.angle_gamma   90.00
#
_symmetry.space_group_name_H-M   'P 1'
#
loop_
_entity.id
_entity.type
_entity.pdbx_description
1 polymer ?
#
loop_
_entity_poly.entity_id
_entity_poly.type
_entity_poly.pdbx_seq_one_letter_code
_entity_poly.pdbx_strand_id
1 'polypeptide(L)'
;MNDDEKLILAKEILETFLRFKKMHMEESKPKDIKKNECILLMLIDDRTCPGSKGIKVSELSTILDITPAAVTHMINSLEQKDYLERLSDKTDRRIVLIRPTDAGKQAIESMKTRLFNSLNELISFLGEKDSKELVRISNLVINFHKQRT
;
A
#
# COMPACT_ATOMS: atom_id res chain seq x y z
N MET A 1 21.09 -13.82 -24.39
CA MET A 1 20.77 -14.74 -23.28
C MET A 1 20.04 -15.94 -23.85
N ASN A 2 20.65 -17.11 -23.78
CA ASN A 2 20.05 -18.36 -24.22
C ASN A 2 18.99 -18.85 -23.20
N ASP A 3 18.31 -19.96 -23.51
CA ASP A 3 17.19 -20.43 -22.68
C ASP A 3 17.65 -21.04 -21.34
N ASP A 4 18.84 -21.62 -21.28
CA ASP A 4 19.43 -22.14 -20.04
C ASP A 4 19.82 -20.98 -19.09
N GLU A 5 20.43 -19.92 -19.63
CA GLU A 5 20.76 -18.70 -18.88
C GLU A 5 19.50 -18.01 -18.35
N LYS A 6 18.42 -17.96 -19.14
CA LYS A 6 17.12 -17.44 -18.68
C LYS A 6 16.54 -18.28 -17.56
N LEU A 7 16.64 -19.61 -17.64
CA LEU A 7 16.11 -20.51 -16.63
C LEU A 7 16.85 -20.37 -15.29
N ILE A 8 18.18 -20.22 -15.33
CA ILE A 8 18.99 -19.95 -14.14
C ILE A 8 18.56 -18.62 -13.50
N LEU A 9 18.51 -17.55 -14.30
CA LEU A 9 18.12 -16.23 -13.80
C LEU A 9 16.69 -16.22 -13.24
N ALA A 10 15.76 -16.95 -13.87
CA ALA A 10 14.40 -17.07 -13.36
C ALA A 10 14.33 -17.75 -11.98
N LYS A 11 15.18 -18.75 -11.73
CA LYS A 11 15.29 -19.41 -10.41
C LYS A 11 15.86 -18.46 -9.37
N GLU A 12 16.92 -17.71 -9.69
CA GLU A 12 17.51 -16.72 -8.77
C GLU A 12 16.51 -15.62 -8.41
N ILE A 13 15.75 -15.12 -9.39
CA ILE A 13 14.68 -14.16 -9.19
C ILE A 13 13.60 -14.74 -8.26
N LEU A 14 13.16 -15.98 -8.51
CA LEU A 14 12.15 -16.64 -7.68
C LEU A 14 12.62 -16.81 -6.24
N GLU A 15 13.84 -17.32 -6.02
CA GLU A 15 14.41 -17.48 -4.69
C GLU A 15 14.52 -16.15 -3.95
N THR A 16 14.94 -15.09 -4.66
CA THR A 16 15.04 -13.73 -4.11
C THR A 16 13.67 -13.24 -3.65
N PHE A 17 12.63 -13.35 -4.49
CA PHE A 17 11.26 -12.97 -4.12
C PHE A 17 10.73 -13.74 -2.91
N LEU A 18 11.04 -15.04 -2.79
CA LEU A 18 10.65 -15.84 -1.64
C LEU A 18 11.34 -15.39 -0.34
N ARG A 19 12.61 -14.99 -0.40
CA ARG A 19 13.35 -14.43 0.76
C ARG A 19 12.81 -13.06 1.16
N PHE A 20 12.51 -12.19 0.19
CA PHE A 20 11.85 -10.90 0.43
C PHE A 20 10.49 -11.06 1.13
N LYS A 21 9.68 -12.06 0.74
CA LYS A 21 8.38 -12.33 1.39
C LYS A 21 8.53 -12.65 2.87
N LYS A 22 9.61 -13.33 3.28
CA LYS A 22 9.93 -13.65 4.68
C LYS A 22 10.43 -12.43 5.45
N MET A 23 11.18 -11.53 4.81
CA MET A 23 11.71 -10.29 5.42
C MET A 23 10.59 -9.29 5.82
N HIS A 24 9.45 -9.33 5.15
CA HIS A 24 8.34 -8.38 5.36
C HIS A 24 7.19 -8.90 6.25
N MET A 25 7.38 -9.98 7.00
CA MET A 25 6.38 -10.52 7.92
C MET A 25 6.75 -10.22 9.38
N GLU A 26 6.24 -9.09 9.91
CA GLU A 26 5.58 -8.96 11.24
C GLU A 26 5.82 -7.66 12.03
N GLU A 27 6.85 -6.85 11.77
CA GLU A 27 7.24 -5.89 12.84
C GLU A 27 6.64 -4.47 12.82
N SER A 28 5.86 -4.06 11.81
CA SER A 28 5.54 -2.63 11.63
C SER A 28 4.07 -2.21 11.72
N LYS A 29 3.13 -3.10 12.03
CA LYS A 29 1.68 -2.77 12.09
C LYS A 29 1.09 -2.86 13.50
N PRO A 30 0.05 -2.05 13.84
CA PRO A 30 -0.80 -2.32 15.00
C PRO A 30 -1.33 -3.76 14.94
N LYS A 31 -1.41 -4.44 16.10
CA LYS A 31 -1.74 -5.88 16.17
C LYS A 31 -3.07 -6.23 15.47
N ASP A 32 -4.00 -5.28 15.47
CA ASP A 32 -5.36 -5.37 14.97
C ASP A 32 -5.54 -4.97 13.50
N ILE A 33 -4.55 -4.36 12.84
CA ILE A 33 -4.65 -3.97 11.41
C ILE A 33 -3.93 -4.99 10.51
N LYS A 34 -4.56 -5.44 9.42
CA LYS A 34 -3.92 -6.34 8.43
C LYS A 34 -3.06 -5.55 7.43
N LYS A 35 -2.07 -6.18 6.79
CA LYS A 35 -1.16 -5.51 5.83
C LYS A 35 -1.88 -4.72 4.73
N ASN A 36 -2.88 -5.31 4.10
CA ASN A 36 -3.63 -4.64 3.03
C ASN A 36 -4.52 -3.50 3.57
N GLU A 37 -4.98 -3.62 4.81
CA GLU A 37 -5.71 -2.54 5.51
C GLU A 37 -4.77 -1.38 5.85
N CYS A 38 -3.51 -1.64 6.22
CA CYS A 38 -2.49 -0.61 6.42
C CYS A 38 -2.24 0.19 5.13
N ILE A 39 -2.05 -0.50 4.01
CA ILE A 39 -1.82 0.14 2.70
C ILE A 39 -3.03 0.99 2.33
N LEU A 40 -4.25 0.46 2.49
CA LEU A 40 -5.47 1.20 2.23
C LEU A 40 -5.58 2.45 3.11
N LEU A 41 -5.30 2.33 4.40
CA LEU A 41 -5.41 3.43 5.36
C LEU A 41 -4.38 4.54 5.07
N MET A 42 -3.13 4.18 4.75
CA MET A 42 -2.10 5.14 4.32
C MET A 42 -2.47 5.82 2.99
N LEU A 43 -3.03 5.07 2.03
CA LEU A 43 -3.46 5.63 0.75
C LEU A 43 -4.63 6.62 0.94
N ILE A 44 -5.59 6.30 1.78
CA ILE A 44 -6.71 7.21 2.08
C ILE A 44 -6.17 8.51 2.66
N ASP A 45 -5.25 8.42 3.62
CA ASP A 45 -4.63 9.60 4.25
C ASP A 45 -3.88 10.49 3.24
N ASP A 46 -3.05 9.90 2.39
CA ASP A 46 -2.33 10.59 1.31
C ASP A 46 -3.27 11.36 0.36
N ARG A 47 -4.49 10.83 0.17
CA ARG A 47 -5.51 11.45 -0.71
C ARG A 47 -6.51 12.34 0.03
N THR A 48 -6.44 12.41 1.36
CA THR A 48 -7.26 13.32 2.17
C THR A 48 -6.43 14.48 2.69
N CYS A 49 -6.24 15.52 1.87
CA CYS A 49 -5.65 16.78 2.32
C CYS A 49 -6.57 17.53 3.30
N PRO A 50 -6.05 18.46 4.14
CA PRO A 50 -6.88 19.38 4.89
C PRO A 50 -7.85 20.13 3.97
N GLY A 51 -9.16 19.91 4.13
CA GLY A 51 -10.22 20.45 3.27
C GLY A 51 -10.77 19.49 2.21
N SER A 52 -10.19 18.30 2.04
CA SER A 52 -10.77 17.21 1.25
C SER A 52 -12.03 16.66 1.93
N LYS A 53 -13.05 16.33 1.13
CA LYS A 53 -14.27 15.68 1.63
C LYS A 53 -14.10 14.18 1.90
N GLY A 54 -12.96 13.59 1.50
CA GLY A 54 -12.71 12.14 1.53
C GLY A 54 -12.48 11.57 0.12
N ILE A 55 -12.19 10.28 0.03
CA ILE A 55 -11.97 9.55 -1.24
C ILE A 55 -13.10 8.56 -1.52
N LYS A 56 -13.44 8.36 -2.80
CA LYS A 56 -14.47 7.39 -3.21
C LYS A 56 -13.92 5.96 -3.24
N VAL A 57 -14.79 4.99 -2.96
CA VAL A 57 -14.47 3.54 -3.06
C VAL A 57 -14.01 3.16 -4.48
N SER A 58 -14.63 3.73 -5.50
CA SER A 58 -14.26 3.50 -6.90
C SER A 58 -12.84 3.96 -7.21
N GLU A 59 -12.42 5.10 -6.65
CA GLU A 59 -11.07 5.63 -6.84
C GLU A 59 -10.04 4.74 -6.13
N LEU A 60 -10.34 4.30 -4.90
CA LEU A 60 -9.50 3.35 -4.17
C LEU A 60 -9.33 2.03 -4.92
N SER A 61 -10.40 1.49 -5.50
CA SER A 61 -10.37 0.28 -6.32
C SER A 61 -9.47 0.43 -7.54
N THR A 62 -9.55 1.56 -8.24
CA THR A 62 -8.68 1.86 -9.39
C THR A 62 -7.21 2.01 -8.98
N ILE A 63 -6.92 2.69 -7.86
CA ILE A 63 -5.54 2.92 -7.42
C ILE A 63 -4.87 1.63 -6.96
N LEU A 64 -5.61 0.80 -6.21
CA LEU A 64 -5.09 -0.45 -5.65
C LEU A 64 -5.14 -1.63 -6.63
N ASP A 65 -5.77 -1.45 -7.79
CA ASP A 65 -5.97 -2.49 -8.81
C ASP A 65 -6.63 -3.76 -8.23
N ILE A 66 -7.69 -3.57 -7.47
CA ILE A 66 -8.48 -4.64 -6.84
C ILE A 66 -9.97 -4.37 -6.99
N THR A 67 -10.80 -5.39 -6.75
CA THR A 67 -12.26 -5.25 -6.89
C THR A 67 -12.88 -4.28 -5.87
N PRO A 68 -13.97 -3.56 -6.22
CA PRO A 68 -14.69 -2.71 -5.27
C PRO A 68 -15.19 -3.47 -4.03
N ALA A 69 -15.52 -4.76 -4.19
CA ALA A 69 -15.90 -5.63 -3.09
C ALA A 69 -14.74 -5.82 -2.09
N ALA A 70 -13.52 -6.08 -2.57
CA ALA A 70 -12.34 -6.20 -1.72
C ALA A 70 -12.03 -4.90 -0.97
N VAL A 71 -12.13 -3.75 -1.64
CA VAL A 71 -11.99 -2.43 -1.00
C VAL A 71 -13.05 -2.26 0.09
N THR A 72 -14.31 -2.57 -0.20
CA THR A 72 -15.43 -2.44 0.74
C THR A 72 -15.23 -3.31 1.98
N HIS A 73 -14.75 -4.55 1.82
CA HIS A 73 -14.42 -5.43 2.93
C HIS A 73 -13.34 -4.84 3.85
N MET A 74 -12.29 -4.25 3.28
CA MET A 74 -11.25 -3.59 4.06
C MET A 74 -11.76 -2.33 4.77
N ILE A 75 -12.59 -1.52 4.11
CA ILE A 75 -13.21 -0.34 4.73
C ILE A 75 -14.09 -0.76 5.91
N ASN A 76 -14.96 -1.78 5.73
CA ASN A 76 -15.82 -2.26 6.81
C ASN A 76 -15.01 -2.71 8.04
N SER A 77 -13.91 -3.44 7.80
CA SER A 77 -13.02 -3.90 8.87
C SER A 77 -12.34 -2.74 9.60
N LEU A 78 -11.89 -1.71 8.88
CA LEU A 78 -11.25 -0.53 9.45
C LEU A 78 -12.24 0.41 10.16
N GLU A 79 -13.47 0.52 9.66
CA GLU A 79 -14.56 1.28 10.28
C GLU A 79 -15.02 0.62 11.59
N GLN A 80 -15.14 -0.72 11.63
CA GLN A 80 -15.42 -1.46 12.86
C GLN A 80 -14.36 -1.27 13.95
N LYS A 81 -13.12 -0.94 13.56
CA LYS A 81 -12.00 -0.66 14.47
C LYS A 81 -11.83 0.84 14.76
N ASP A 82 -12.77 1.68 14.32
CA ASP A 82 -12.74 3.13 14.49
C ASP A 82 -11.55 3.84 13.80
N TYR A 83 -10.98 3.26 12.74
CA TYR A 83 -9.90 3.90 11.97
C TYR A 83 -10.39 4.71 10.76
N LEU A 84 -11.57 4.37 10.23
CA LEU A 84 -12.19 5.03 9.09
C LEU A 84 -13.63 5.39 9.41
N GLU A 85 -14.13 6.43 8.76
CA GLU A 85 -15.55 6.79 8.78
C GLU A 85 -16.07 7.06 7.36
N ARG A 86 -17.36 6.78 7.17
CA ARG A 86 -18.10 7.07 5.94
C ARG A 86 -18.88 8.37 6.08
N LEU A 87 -18.73 9.23 5.09
CA LEU A 87 -19.54 10.42 4.93
C LEU A 87 -20.41 10.33 3.69
N SER A 88 -21.67 10.68 3.82
CA SER A 88 -22.52 10.98 2.67
C SER A 88 -22.12 12.34 2.10
N ASP A 89 -21.88 12.43 0.79
CA ASP A 89 -21.63 13.74 0.18
C ASP A 89 -22.90 14.62 0.27
N LYS A 90 -22.73 15.87 0.71
CA LYS A 90 -23.84 16.82 0.89
C LYS A 90 -24.52 17.23 -0.43
N THR A 91 -23.82 17.10 -1.56
CA THR A 91 -24.30 17.42 -2.91
C THR A 91 -24.85 16.21 -3.66
N ASP A 92 -24.36 15.00 -3.37
CA ASP A 92 -24.94 13.75 -3.90
C ASP A 92 -24.90 12.64 -2.84
N ARG A 93 -26.06 12.33 -2.25
CA ARG A 93 -26.21 11.30 -1.21
C ARG A 93 -25.92 9.88 -1.69
N ARG A 94 -25.76 9.65 -3.00
CA ARG A 94 -25.34 8.37 -3.57
C ARG A 94 -23.83 8.17 -3.49
N ILE A 95 -23.06 9.23 -3.24
CA ILE A 95 -21.61 9.19 -3.11
C ILE A 95 -21.24 8.94 -1.64
N VAL A 96 -20.54 7.84 -1.39
CA VAL A 96 -19.93 7.51 -0.11
C VAL A 96 -18.46 7.91 -0.16
N LEU A 97 -18.09 8.85 0.71
CA LEU A 97 -16.71 9.30 0.89
C LEU A 97 -16.11 8.64 2.12
N ILE A 98 -14.85 8.26 2.02
CA ILE A 98 -14.09 7.60 3.08
C ILE A 98 -13.02 8.57 3.57
N ARG A 99 -12.88 8.70 4.90
CA ARG A 99 -11.78 9.46 5.52
C ARG A 99 -11.30 8.80 6.81
N PRO A 100 -10.07 9.09 7.26
CA PRO A 100 -9.59 8.62 8.55
C PRO A 100 -10.29 9.36 9.70
N THR A 101 -10.64 8.63 10.76
CA THR A 101 -11.00 9.20 12.05
C THR A 101 -9.75 9.76 12.74
N ASP A 102 -9.89 10.39 13.90
CA ASP A 102 -8.72 10.83 14.68
C ASP A 102 -7.87 9.65 15.19
N ALA A 103 -8.50 8.54 15.57
CA ALA A 103 -7.79 7.29 15.89
C ALA A 103 -7.08 6.72 14.65
N GLY A 104 -7.73 6.79 13.47
CA GLY A 104 -7.14 6.49 12.18
C GLY A 104 -5.86 7.27 11.92
N LYS A 105 -5.92 8.60 12.05
CA LYS A 105 -4.76 9.49 11.85
C LYS A 105 -3.61 9.16 12.79
N GLN A 106 -3.89 8.91 14.08
CA GLN A 106 -2.85 8.52 15.03
C GLN A 106 -2.17 7.20 14.64
N ALA A 107 -2.95 6.20 14.21
CA ALA A 107 -2.42 4.94 13.71
C ALA A 107 -1.56 5.14 12.45
N ILE A 108 -2.02 6.00 11.52
CA ILE A 108 -1.29 6.40 10.32
C ILE A 108 0.05 7.03 10.66
N GLU A 109 0.09 8.00 11.56
CA GLU A 109 1.34 8.68 11.92
C GLU A 109 2.35 7.72 12.57
N SER A 110 1.88 6.81 13.42
CA SER A 110 2.71 5.74 13.98
C SER A 110 3.27 4.81 12.89
N MET A 111 2.42 4.39 11.94
CA MET A 111 2.83 3.56 10.81
C MET A 111 3.81 4.28 9.87
N LYS A 112 3.55 5.55 9.54
CA LYS A 112 4.45 6.39 8.73
C LYS A 112 5.81 6.51 9.38
N THR A 113 5.86 6.85 10.66
CA THR A 113 7.12 6.98 11.40
C THR A 113 7.95 5.70 11.33
N ARG A 114 7.32 4.54 11.58
CA ARG A 114 7.99 3.24 11.47
C ARG A 114 8.46 2.94 10.05
N LEU A 115 7.60 3.16 9.06
CA LEU A 115 7.91 2.95 7.66
C LEU A 115 9.08 3.84 7.21
N PHE A 116 9.06 5.12 7.54
CA PHE A 116 10.13 6.06 7.23
C PHE A 116 11.44 5.68 7.90
N ASN A 117 11.41 5.26 9.18
CA ASN A 117 12.62 4.79 9.86
C ASN A 117 13.22 3.57 9.17
N SER A 118 12.41 2.54 8.87
CA SER A 118 12.88 1.35 8.16
C SER A 118 13.39 1.66 6.75
N LEU A 119 12.72 2.57 6.03
CA LEU A 119 13.18 3.00 4.71
C LEU A 119 14.49 3.79 4.79
N ASN A 120 14.65 4.65 5.81
CA ASN A 120 15.89 5.40 6.03
C ASN A 120 17.06 4.46 6.38
N GLU A 121 16.84 3.44 7.20
CA GLU A 121 17.85 2.40 7.49
C GLU A 121 18.25 1.66 6.20
N LEU A 122 17.27 1.27 5.38
CA LEU A 122 17.52 0.62 4.09
C LEU A 122 18.29 1.53 3.13
N ILE A 123 17.88 2.79 2.98
CA ILE A 123 18.55 3.77 2.12
C ILE A 123 19.98 4.01 2.60
N SER A 124 20.20 4.07 3.92
CA SER A 124 21.53 4.23 4.50
C SER A 124 22.42 3.02 4.23
N PHE A 125 21.85 1.80 4.26
CA PHE A 125 22.57 0.57 3.96
C PHE A 125 22.91 0.42 2.46
N LEU A 126 21.97 0.75 1.57
CA LEU A 126 22.14 0.65 0.12
C LEU A 126 22.95 1.80 -0.48
N GLY A 127 22.87 3.00 0.12
CA GLY A 127 23.36 4.22 -0.49
C GLY A 127 22.46 4.72 -1.63
N GLU A 128 22.77 5.91 -2.14
CA GLU A 128 21.92 6.63 -3.11
C GLU A 128 21.75 5.87 -4.43
N LYS A 129 22.86 5.35 -4.98
CA LYS A 129 22.87 4.71 -6.30
C LYS A 129 21.97 3.47 -6.33
N ASP A 130 22.16 2.55 -5.40
CA ASP A 130 21.43 1.28 -5.38
C ASP A 130 19.98 1.51 -4.95
N SER A 131 19.70 2.50 -4.10
CA SER A 131 18.34 2.92 -3.77
C SER A 131 17.56 3.42 -4.99
N LYS A 132 18.18 4.28 -5.82
CA LYS A 132 17.57 4.75 -7.07
C LYS A 132 17.37 3.60 -8.07
N GLU A 133 18.33 2.68 -8.13
CA GLU A 133 18.25 1.54 -9.04
C GLU A 133 17.14 0.56 -8.63
N LEU A 134 16.97 0.32 -7.33
CA LEU A 134 15.85 -0.44 -6.78
C LEU A 134 14.51 0.13 -7.24
N VAL A 135 14.30 1.45 -7.07
CA VAL A 135 13.08 2.14 -7.52
C VAL A 135 12.86 1.95 -9.03
N ARG A 136 13.91 2.13 -9.84
CA ARG A 136 13.84 1.99 -11.29
C ARG A 136 13.41 0.58 -11.71
N ILE A 137 14.04 -0.45 -11.16
CA ILE A 137 13.75 -1.86 -11.49
C ILE A 137 12.36 -2.25 -11.00
N SER A 138 11.98 -1.87 -9.78
CA SER A 138 10.62 -2.14 -9.25
C SER A 138 9.54 -1.55 -10.14
N ASN A 139 9.70 -0.30 -10.61
CA ASN A 139 8.74 0.32 -11.53
C ASN A 139 8.66 -0.41 -12.88
N LEU A 140 9.77 -0.94 -13.40
CA LEU A 140 9.75 -1.76 -14.61
C LEU A 140 8.96 -3.06 -14.41
N VAL A 141 9.14 -3.73 -13.28
CA VAL A 141 8.37 -4.94 -12.93
C VAL A 141 6.88 -4.63 -12.82
N ILE A 142 6.51 -3.55 -12.13
CA ILE A 142 5.11 -3.10 -12.02
C ILE A 142 4.50 -2.84 -13.41
N ASN A 143 5.22 -2.12 -14.28
CA ASN A 143 4.74 -1.82 -15.63
C ASN A 143 4.59 -3.07 -16.50
N PHE A 144 5.49 -4.05 -16.37
CA PHE A 144 5.38 -5.33 -17.06
C PHE A 144 4.07 -6.07 -16.70
N HIS A 145 3.68 -6.06 -15.43
CA HIS A 145 2.44 -6.69 -14.99
C HIS A 145 1.19 -5.94 -15.51
N LYS A 146 1.20 -4.61 -15.54
CA LYS A 146 0.09 -3.79 -16.06
C LYS A 146 -0.20 -4.03 -17.54
N GLN A 147 0.80 -4.37 -18.36
CA GLN A 147 0.61 -4.63 -19.80
C GLN A 147 -0.03 -5.99 -20.10
N ARG A 148 -0.15 -6.88 -19.11
CA ARG A 148 -0.63 -8.26 -19.27
C ARG A 148 -2.04 -8.49 -18.73
N THR A 149 -2.68 -7.44 -18.22
CA THR A 149 -4.03 -7.43 -17.63
C THR A 149 -4.90 -6.48 -18.44
#